data_AF-A0A168MEM5-F1
#
_entry.id   AF-A0A168MEM5-F1
#
_cell.length_a   1.000
_cell.length_b   1.000
_cell.length_c   1.000
_cell.angle_alpha   90.00
_cell.angle_beta   90.00
_cell.angle_gamma   90.00
#
_symmetry.space_group_name_H-M   'P 1'
#
loop_
_entity.id
_entity.type
_entity.pdbx_description
1 polymer ?
#
loop_
_entity_poly.entity_id
_entity_poly.type
_entity_poly.pdbx_seq_one_letter_code
_entity_poly.pdbx_strand_id
1 'polypeptide(L)'
;MDRDKKKDNSKFVNSITGCNGDMKALKSLLDKKFKPIRLVVIDYAGFSTEPNDVRHFFERYTQVKQLVIDHGLTFEIFEQNDLCKNEDILSRFDCRSTPKHRSVLSHTLY
;
A
#
# COMPACT_ATOMS: atom_id res chain seq x y z
N MET A 1 29.33 12.55 25.21
CA MET A 1 28.81 11.31 24.60
C MET A 1 27.46 11.05 25.25
N ASP A 2 26.35 11.31 24.56
CA ASP A 2 25.00 10.99 25.07
C ASP A 2 24.00 11.04 23.90
N ARG A 3 24.00 9.98 23.07
CA ARG A 3 23.13 9.88 21.89
C ARG A 3 22.26 8.61 21.86
N ASP A 4 22.01 7.98 23.00
CA ASP A 4 21.14 6.80 23.10
C ASP A 4 20.16 6.86 24.29
N LYS A 5 19.27 7.86 24.31
CA LYS A 5 18.03 7.74 25.09
C LYS A 5 17.00 6.98 24.25
N LYS A 6 16.94 5.66 24.44
CA LYS A 6 15.88 4.80 23.89
C LYS A 6 14.54 5.26 24.47
N LYS A 7 13.81 6.10 23.72
CA LYS A 7 12.46 6.51 24.07
C LYS A 7 11.58 5.27 24.00
N ASP A 8 11.04 4.86 25.15
CA ASP A 8 10.20 3.67 25.24
C ASP A 8 8.86 3.92 24.53
N ASN A 9 8.80 3.55 23.27
CA ASN A 9 7.61 3.61 22.45
C ASN A 9 6.76 2.33 22.57
N SER A 10 7.06 1.43 23.52
CA SER A 10 6.35 0.15 23.67
C SER A 10 4.85 0.33 23.85
N LYS A 11 4.39 1.37 24.54
CA LYS A 11 2.96 1.70 24.67
C LYS A 11 2.27 1.98 23.34
N PHE A 12 2.95 2.63 22.39
CA PHE A 12 2.40 2.88 21.05
C PHE A 12 2.44 1.61 20.21
N VAL A 13 3.55 0.87 20.25
CA VAL A 13 3.69 -0.40 19.52
C VAL A 13 2.65 -1.43 20.01
N ASN A 14 2.40 -1.49 21.32
CA ASN A 14 1.39 -2.37 21.93
C ASN A 14 -0.05 -1.93 21.64
N SER A 15 -0.29 -0.67 21.25
CA SER A 15 -1.61 -0.26 20.74
C SER A 15 -1.87 -0.70 19.29
N ILE A 16 -0.82 -1.15 18.59
CA ILE A 16 -0.86 -1.61 17.20
C ILE A 16 -0.66 -3.14 17.11
N THR A 17 -0.30 -3.82 18.22
CA THR A 17 -0.17 -5.28 18.26
C THR A 17 -1.53 -5.95 18.02
N GLY A 18 -1.64 -6.70 16.94
CA GLY A 18 -2.89 -7.31 16.44
C GLY A 18 -3.38 -6.69 15.12
N CYS A 19 -2.86 -5.52 14.74
CA CYS A 19 -2.87 -5.04 13.37
C CYS A 19 -1.55 -5.48 12.73
N ASN A 20 -1.52 -6.64 12.09
CA ASN A 20 -0.32 -7.09 11.34
C ASN A 20 0.07 -6.13 10.19
N GLY A 21 -0.61 -4.99 10.03
CA GLY A 21 -0.40 -3.99 8.98
C GLY A 21 -0.67 -4.53 7.57
N ASP A 22 -1.12 -5.78 7.47
CA ASP A 22 -1.26 -6.48 6.22
C ASP A 22 -2.60 -6.20 5.55
N MET A 23 -2.65 -6.49 4.26
CA MET A 23 -3.85 -6.33 3.44
C MET A 23 -5.02 -7.19 3.95
N LYS A 24 -4.76 -8.30 4.66
CA LYS A 24 -5.81 -9.18 5.19
C LYS A 24 -6.53 -8.53 6.37
N ALA A 25 -5.79 -7.89 7.27
CA ALA A 25 -6.34 -7.10 8.37
C ALA A 25 -7.15 -5.91 7.84
N LEU A 26 -6.66 -5.22 6.81
CA LEU A 26 -7.40 -4.15 6.14
C LEU A 26 -8.71 -4.67 5.54
N LYS A 27 -8.69 -5.78 4.79
CA LYS A 27 -9.90 -6.38 4.20
C LYS A 27 -10.89 -6.80 5.29
N SER A 28 -10.44 -7.45 6.36
CA SER A 28 -11.31 -7.83 7.49
C SER A 28 -11.92 -6.63 8.21
N LEU A 29 -11.22 -5.50 8.25
CA LEU A 29 -11.79 -4.23 8.70
C LEU A 29 -12.87 -3.78 7.73
N LEU A 30 -12.56 -3.63 6.44
CA LEU A 30 -13.50 -3.15 5.43
C LEU A 30 -14.71 -4.06 5.21
N ASP A 31 -14.62 -5.35 5.51
CA ASP A 31 -15.77 -6.26 5.44
C ASP A 31 -16.84 -5.93 6.51
N LYS A 32 -16.51 -5.11 7.53
CA LYS A 32 -17.49 -4.56 8.48
C LYS A 32 -18.19 -3.34 7.86
N LYS A 33 -19.46 -3.10 8.18
CA LYS A 33 -20.17 -1.89 7.73
C LYS A 33 -19.51 -0.64 8.31
N PHE A 34 -18.83 0.11 7.45
CA PHE A 34 -18.18 1.38 7.77
C PHE A 34 -18.92 2.58 7.18
N LYS A 35 -18.73 3.74 7.81
CA LYS A 35 -18.99 5.04 7.18
C LYS A 35 -18.07 5.21 5.97
N PRO A 36 -18.38 6.13 5.04
CA PRO A 36 -17.44 6.50 3.98
C PRO A 36 -16.05 6.82 4.56
N ILE A 37 -15.00 6.27 3.96
CA ILE A 37 -13.61 6.47 4.39
C ILE A 37 -12.73 6.96 3.24
N ARG A 38 -11.61 7.59 3.61
CA ARG A 38 -10.48 7.91 2.74
C ARG A 38 -9.32 7.00 3.13
N LEU A 39 -8.77 6.29 2.16
CA LEU A 39 -7.60 5.43 2.35
C LEU A 39 -6.34 6.23 2.00
N VAL A 40 -5.31 6.18 2.86
CA VAL A 40 -4.00 6.81 2.62
C VAL A 40 -2.95 5.71 2.56
N VAL A 41 -2.12 5.72 1.53
CA VAL A 41 -1.08 4.72 1.29
C VAL A 41 0.25 5.39 0.99
N ILE A 42 1.35 4.75 1.38
CA ILE A 42 2.70 5.25 1.16
C ILE A 42 3.15 4.76 -0.22
N ASP A 43 3.17 5.68 -1.19
CA ASP A 43 3.44 5.41 -2.61
C ASP A 43 2.51 4.34 -3.23
N TYR A 44 2.58 4.16 -4.55
CA TYR A 44 1.77 3.20 -5.30
C TYR A 44 2.05 1.76 -4.85
N ALA A 45 3.33 1.40 -4.71
CA ALA A 45 3.75 0.05 -4.33
C ALA A 45 3.35 -0.34 -2.89
N GLY A 46 3.08 0.64 -2.02
CA GLY A 46 2.59 0.39 -0.66
C GLY A 46 1.15 -0.10 -0.60
N PHE A 47 0.40 0.02 -1.71
CA PHE A 47 -0.97 -0.50 -1.82
C PHE A 47 -1.06 -1.76 -2.66
N SER A 48 -0.70 -1.66 -3.94
CA SER A 48 -0.68 -2.75 -4.91
C SER A 48 0.25 -2.40 -6.06
N THR A 49 0.81 -3.42 -6.70
CA THR A 49 1.58 -3.27 -7.95
C THR A 49 0.85 -3.85 -9.16
N GLU A 50 -0.39 -4.29 -8.99
CA GLU A 50 -1.23 -4.88 -10.03
C GLU A 50 -2.47 -3.97 -10.21
N PRO A 51 -2.61 -3.29 -11.37
CA PRO A 51 -3.71 -2.39 -11.64
C PRO A 51 -5.11 -3.02 -11.48
N ASN A 52 -5.27 -4.30 -11.86
CA ASN A 52 -6.57 -4.97 -11.74
C ASN A 52 -6.96 -5.22 -10.28
N ASP A 53 -5.98 -5.49 -9.41
CA ASP A 53 -6.22 -5.66 -7.98
C ASP A 53 -6.72 -4.36 -7.35
N VAL A 54 -6.19 -3.20 -7.81
CA VAL A 54 -6.66 -1.88 -7.39
C VAL A 54 -8.10 -1.68 -7.82
N ARG A 55 -8.42 -1.89 -9.10
CA ARG A 55 -9.78 -1.76 -9.62
C ARG A 55 -10.77 -2.61 -8.82
N HIS A 56 -10.49 -3.91 -8.68
CA HIS A 56 -11.35 -4.84 -7.96
C HIS A 56 -11.51 -4.49 -6.48
N PHE A 57 -10.48 -3.92 -5.86
CA PHE A 57 -10.57 -3.43 -4.49
C PHE A 57 -11.60 -2.30 -4.35
N PHE A 58 -11.54 -1.28 -5.22
CA PHE A 58 -12.44 -0.13 -5.16
C PHE A 58 -13.87 -0.45 -5.62
N GLU A 59 -14.02 -1.43 -6.52
CA GLU A 59 -15.34 -1.99 -6.88
C GLU A 59 -15.98 -2.74 -5.71
N ARG A 60 -15.19 -3.55 -4.99
CA ARG A 60 -15.67 -4.35 -3.85
C ARG A 60 -15.99 -3.48 -2.64
N TYR A 61 -15.08 -2.57 -2.29
CA TYR A 61 -15.15 -1.77 -1.07
C TYR A 61 -15.71 -0.38 -1.36
N THR A 62 -17.00 -0.33 -1.66
CA THR A 62 -17.70 0.91 -2.06
C THR A 62 -17.65 2.03 -1.00
N GLN A 63 -17.35 1.72 0.26
CA GLN A 63 -17.15 2.70 1.32
C GLN A 63 -15.84 3.49 1.21
N VAL A 64 -14.84 3.00 0.47
CA VAL A 64 -13.56 3.70 0.27
C VAL A 64 -13.75 4.71 -0.86
N LYS A 65 -14.02 5.96 -0.49
CA LYS A 65 -14.41 7.01 -1.45
C LYS A 65 -13.25 7.67 -2.15
N GLN A 66 -12.10 7.72 -1.49
CA GLN A 66 -10.91 8.39 -1.98
C GLN A 66 -9.68 7.58 -1.61
N LEU A 67 -8.69 7.58 -2.51
CA LEU A 67 -7.34 7.11 -2.25
C LEU A 67 -6.40 8.30 -2.26
N VAL A 68 -5.53 8.37 -1.26
CA VAL A 68 -4.43 9.32 -1.22
C VAL A 68 -3.13 8.56 -1.34
N ILE A 69 -2.34 8.87 -2.36
CA ILE A 69 -0.97 8.40 -2.50
C ILE A 69 -0.07 9.45 -1.86
N ASP A 70 0.60 9.09 -0.77
CA ASP A 70 1.57 9.94 -0.09
C ASP A 70 2.97 9.63 -0.63
N HIS A 71 3.58 10.61 -1.30
CA HIS A 71 4.95 10.58 -1.84
C HIS A 71 5.97 11.24 -0.89
N GLY A 72 5.56 11.52 0.36
CA GLY A 72 6.36 12.14 1.41
C GLY A 72 6.36 13.67 1.36
N LEU A 73 6.69 14.27 0.21
CA LEU A 73 6.66 15.75 0.03
C LEU A 73 5.37 16.24 -0.63
N THR A 74 4.74 15.39 -1.44
CA THR A 74 3.52 15.67 -2.17
C THR A 74 2.55 14.52 -1.99
N PHE A 75 1.28 14.78 -2.29
CA PHE A 75 0.27 13.74 -2.30
C PHE A 75 -0.62 13.88 -3.54
N GLU A 76 -1.14 12.75 -3.99
CA GLU A 76 -2.13 12.67 -5.05
C GLU A 76 -3.44 12.14 -4.46
N ILE A 77 -4.57 12.69 -4.89
CA ILE A 77 -5.90 12.23 -4.45
C ILE A 77 -6.67 11.74 -5.66
N PHE A 78 -7.19 10.52 -5.57
CA PHE A 78 -8.04 9.92 -6.58
C PHE A 78 -9.42 9.61 -5.99
N GLU A 79 -10.48 9.96 -6.72
CA GLU A 79 -11.83 9.55 -6.38
C GLU A 79 -12.05 8.08 -6.74
N GLN A 80 -12.93 7.41 -6.00
CA GLN A 80 -13.27 6.01 -6.24
C GLN A 80 -13.69 5.72 -7.68
N ASN A 81 -14.49 6.62 -8.29
CA ASN A 81 -14.98 6.41 -9.65
C ASN A 81 -13.83 6.43 -10.67
N ASP A 82 -12.80 7.23 -10.44
CA ASP A 82 -11.61 7.26 -11.28
C ASP A 82 -10.79 5.98 -11.11
N LEU A 83 -10.65 5.49 -9.88
CA LEU A 83 -9.97 4.23 -9.58
C LEU A 83 -10.69 2.98 -10.13
N CYS A 84 -11.98 3.10 -10.48
CA CYS A 84 -12.72 2.01 -11.11
C CYS A 84 -12.66 2.05 -12.65
N LYS A 85 -12.37 3.21 -13.27
CA LYS A 85 -12.63 3.42 -14.71
C LYS A 85 -11.47 4.05 -15.48
N ASN A 86 -10.56 4.75 -14.81
CA ASN A 86 -9.52 5.54 -15.47
C ASN A 86 -8.22 4.73 -15.58
N GLU A 87 -7.94 4.24 -16.79
CA GLU A 87 -6.75 3.45 -17.10
C GLU A 87 -5.44 4.24 -16.91
N ASP A 88 -5.46 5.56 -17.13
CA ASP A 88 -4.26 6.41 -16.95
C ASP A 88 -3.87 6.54 -15.46
N ILE A 89 -4.82 6.39 -14.55
CA ILE A 89 -4.56 6.35 -13.12
C ILE A 89 -4.14 4.94 -12.70
N LEU A 90 -4.86 3.92 -13.18
CA LEU A 90 -4.60 2.53 -12.85
C LEU A 90 -3.21 2.06 -13.30
N SER A 91 -2.77 2.47 -14.49
CA SER A 91 -1.44 2.15 -15.02
C SER A 91 -0.29 2.65 -14.14
N ARG A 92 -0.49 3.65 -13.28
CA ARG A 92 0.54 4.13 -12.34
C ARG A 92 0.88 3.12 -11.25
N PHE A 93 -0.03 2.18 -10.98
CA PHE A 93 0.20 1.09 -10.04
C PHE A 93 1.06 -0.02 -10.65
N ASP A 94 1.26 -0.08 -11.96
CA ASP A 94 2.23 -0.97 -12.60
C ASP A 94 3.66 -0.41 -12.46
N CYS A 95 4.11 -0.26 -11.22
CA CYS A 95 5.38 0.39 -10.87
C CYS A 95 6.52 -0.62 -10.62
N ARG A 96 6.26 -1.93 -10.73
CA ARG A 96 7.30 -2.96 -10.61
C ARG A 96 8.00 -3.18 -11.93
N SER A 97 9.21 -2.63 -12.05
CA SER A 97 10.13 -3.08 -13.10
C SER A 97 10.44 -4.58 -12.94
N THR A 98 10.54 -5.30 -14.05
CA THR A 98 10.99 -6.70 -14.06
C THR A 98 12.33 -6.81 -13.33
N PRO A 99 12.60 -7.94 -12.63
CA PRO A 99 13.89 -8.13 -12.01
C PRO A 99 14.99 -7.94 -13.07
N LYS A 100 15.81 -6.89 -12.94
CA LYS A 100 17.03 -6.78 -13.74
C LYS A 100 17.83 -8.04 -13.43
N HIS A 101 18.07 -8.87 -14.45
CA HIS A 101 18.75 -10.16 -14.35
C HIS A 101 19.78 -10.15 -13.21
N ARG A 102 19.52 -10.90 -12.12
CA ARG A 102 20.59 -11.23 -11.17
C ARG A 102 21.64 -11.97 -12.01
N SER A 103 22.89 -11.50 -11.95
CA SER A 103 24.02 -12.13 -12.62
C SER A 103 23.96 -13.64 -12.42
N VAL A 104 23.95 -14.40 -13.53
CA VAL A 104 24.08 -15.87 -13.48
C VAL A 104 25.44 -16.15 -12.89
N LEU A 105 25.50 -16.72 -11.69
CA LEU A 105 26.74 -17.28 -11.14
C LEU A 105 27.16 -18.42 -12.06
N SER A 106 28.10 -18.15 -12.96
CA SER A 106 28.80 -19.17 -13.73
C SER A 106 29.66 -19.98 -12.76
N HIS A 107 29.09 -21.06 -12.22
CA HIS A 107 29.89 -22.13 -11.64
C HIS A 107 30.67 -22.77 -12.79
N THR A 108 31.93 -22.36 -12.92
CA THR A 108 32.91 -23.11 -13.71
C THR A 108 33.40 -24.22 -12.79
N LEU A 109 32.90 -25.45 -13.00
CA LEU A 109 33.52 -26.65 -12.46
C LEU A 109 34.60 -27.09 -13.46
N TYR A 110 35.86 -27.02 -13.04
CA TYR A 110 36.94 -27.88 -13.51
C TYR A 110 37.41 -28.71 -12.31
#